data_AF-A0A2V5WW48-F1
#
_entry.id   AF-A0A2V5WW48-F1
#
_cell.length_a   1.000
_cell.length_b   1.000
_cell.length_c   1.000
_cell.angle_alpha   90.00
_cell.angle_beta   90.00
_cell.angle_gamma   90.00
#
_symmetry.space_group_name_H-M   'P 1'
#
loop_
_entity.id
_entity.type
_entity.pdbx_description
1 polymer ?
#
loop_
_entity_poly.entity_id
_entity_poly.type
_entity_poly.pdbx_seq_one_letter_code
_entity_poly.pdbx_strand_id
1 'polypeptide(L)' 'MKEMELYCATHPRSPAAVRRPRLSIRGRTFVALLGPAIEEGIAGFGDSVQAALRAFDAQYSRSLTPPADRD' A
#
# COMPACT_ATOMS: atom_id res chain seq x y z
N MET A 1 -2.17 13.77 6.40
CA MET A 1 -1.39 12.61 6.89
C MET A 1 -1.99 11.93 8.12
N LYS A 2 -2.87 12.59 8.89
CA LYS A 2 -3.54 12.04 10.08
C LYS A 2 -4.23 10.68 9.86
N GLU A 3 -4.84 10.48 8.68
CA GLU A 3 -5.48 9.22 8.28
C GLU A 3 -4.50 8.03 8.20
N MET A 4 -3.28 8.27 7.71
CA MET A 4 -2.26 7.24 7.60
C MET A 4 -1.73 6.88 8.99
N GLU A 5 -1.53 7.87 9.86
CA GLU A 5 -1.15 7.63 11.26
C GLU A 5 -2.24 6.84 12.00
N LEU A 6 -3.52 7.16 11.79
CA LEU A 6 -4.64 6.42 12.36
C LEU A 6 -4.67 4.96 11.84
N TYR A 7 -4.46 4.76 10.54
CA TYR A 7 -4.38 3.43 9.96
C TYR A 7 -3.21 2.63 10.54
N CYS A 8 -2.03 3.24 10.67
CA CYS A 8 -0.86 2.63 11.31
C CYS A 8 -1.10 2.29 12.78
N ALA A 9 -1.78 3.18 13.52
CA ALA A 9 -2.09 2.97 14.93
C ALA A 9 -3.11 1.83 15.13
N THR A 10 -4.08 1.72 14.22
CA THR A 10 -5.09 0.65 14.23
C THR A 10 -4.54 -0.68 13.70
N HIS A 11 -3.57 -0.63 12.78
CA HIS A 11 -2.97 -1.80 12.13
C HIS A 11 -1.42 -1.73 12.20
N PRO A 12 -0.82 -1.86 13.40
CA PRO A 12 0.63 -1.70 13.57
C PRO A 12 1.45 -2.79 12.86
N ARG A 13 0.83 -3.93 12.54
CA ARG A 13 1.44 -5.05 11.82
C ARG A 13 1.23 -5.02 10.31
N SER A 14 0.46 -4.05 9.80
CA SER A 14 0.24 -3.93 8.35
C SER A 14 1.52 -3.44 7.65
N PRO A 15 1.86 -3.97 6.46
CA PRO A 15 2.95 -3.43 5.65
C PRO A 15 2.85 -1.92 5.38
N ALA A 16 1.66 -1.32 5.29
CA ALA A 16 1.54 0.14 5.28
C ALA A 16 2.19 0.82 6.51
N ALA A 17 2.06 0.23 7.70
CA ALA A 17 2.62 0.78 8.94
C ALA A 17 4.13 0.57 9.04
N VAL A 18 4.61 -0.58 8.56
CA VAL A 18 6.03 -0.95 8.59
C VAL A 18 6.82 -0.25 7.50
N ARG A 19 6.30 -0.23 6.27
CA ARG A 19 6.99 0.30 5.09
C ARG A 19 6.68 1.76 4.81
N ARG A 20 5.60 2.31 5.37
CA ARG A 20 5.18 3.70 5.22
C ARG A 20 5.23 4.17 3.76
N PRO A 21 4.38 3.60 2.87
CA PRO A 21 4.39 3.96 1.45
C PRO A 21 4.14 5.46 1.25
N ARG A 22 4.69 6.01 0.17
CA ARG A 22 4.43 7.40 -0.23
C ARG A 22 2.98 7.52 -0.66
N LEU A 23 2.24 8.37 0.05
CA LEU A 23 0.83 8.62 -0.22
C LEU A 23 0.67 9.89 -1.05
N SER A 24 0.06 9.74 -2.22
CA SER A 24 -0.21 10.82 -3.17
C SER A 24 -1.68 10.79 -3.59
N ILE A 25 -2.23 11.94 -3.97
CA ILE A 25 -3.57 12.02 -4.54
C ILE A 25 -3.49 12.34 -6.03
N ARG A 26 -4.17 11.53 -6.85
CA ARG A 26 -4.30 11.70 -8.31
C ARG A 26 -5.78 11.94 -8.60
N GLY A 27 -6.16 13.21 -8.72
CA GLY A 27 -7.56 13.61 -8.89
C GLY A 27 -8.39 13.27 -7.64
N ARG A 28 -9.22 12.23 -7.72
CA ARG A 28 -10.04 11.72 -6.61
C ARG A 28 -9.52 10.43 -6.00
N THR A 29 -8.46 9.85 -6.57
CA THR A 29 -7.92 8.56 -6.13
C THR A 29 -6.66 8.79 -5.29
N PHE A 30 -6.63 8.17 -4.12
CA PHE A 30 -5.44 8.06 -3.29
C PHE A 30 -4.58 6.91 -3.78
N VAL A 31 -3.27 7.16 -3.82
CA VAL A 31 -2.26 6.23 -4.30
C VAL A 31 -1.23 6.06 -3.20
N ALA A 32 -1.05 4.84 -2.73
CA ALA A 32 -0.02 4.44 -1.76
C ALA A 32 1.06 3.66 -2.50
N LEU A 33 2.20 4.29 -2.75
CA LEU A 33 3.30 3.71 -3.53
C LEU A 33 4.50 3.38 -2.63
N LEU A 34 4.96 2.13 -2.69
CA LEU A 34 6.27 1.73 -2.16
C LEU A 34 7.17 1.28 -3.31
N GLY A 35 8.22 2.05 -3.58
CA GLY A 35 9.19 1.75 -4.63
C GLY A 35 9.53 2.98 -5.48
N PRO A 36 10.40 2.80 -6.49
CA PRO A 36 10.82 3.88 -7.39
C PRO A 36 9.69 4.32 -8.33
N ALA A 37 8.83 3.39 -8.76
CA ALA A 37 7.72 3.64 -9.67
C ALA A 37 6.56 2.65 -9.39
N ILE A 38 5.37 2.93 -9.93
CA ILE A 38 4.20 2.05 -9.82
C ILE A 38 4.44 0.70 -10.52
N GLU A 39 5.16 0.72 -11.65
CA GLU A 39 5.42 -0.47 -12.47
C GLU A 39 6.45 -1.41 -11.83
N GLU A 40 7.43 -0.85 -11.13
CA GLU A 40 8.54 -1.57 -10.49
C GLU A 40 8.33 -1.76 -8.98
N GLY A 41 7.27 -1.17 -8.43
CA GLY A 41 6.97 -1.12 -7.01
C GLY A 41 5.62 -1.73 -6.68
N ILE A 42 5.19 -1.53 -5.44
CA ILE A 42 3.89 -1.98 -4.95
C ILE A 42 3.02 -0.75 -4.74
N ALA A 43 1.86 -0.72 -5.40
CA ALA A 43 1.00 0.45 -5.43
C ALA A 43 -0.45 0.08 -5.08
N GLY A 44 -0.97 0.69 -4.01
CA GLY A 44 -2.38 0.60 -3.64
C GLY A 44 -3.16 1.81 -4.11
N PHE A 45 -4.38 1.59 -4.60
CA PHE A 45 -5.28 2.64 -5.08
C PHE A 45 -6.60 2.57 -4.32
N GLY A 46 -7.21 3.72 -4.05
CA GLY A 46 -8.56 3.76 -3.50
C GLY A 46 -9.13 5.17 -3.38
N ASP A 47 -10.43 5.27 -3.16
CA ASP A 47 -11.17 6.55 -3.03
C ASP A 47 -10.94 7.24 -1.67
N SER A 48 -10.13 6.64 -0.80
CA SER A 48 -9.75 7.18 0.50
C SER A 48 -8.38 6.65 0.91
N VAL A 49 -7.73 7.34 1.86
CA VAL A 49 -6.41 6.94 2.38
C VAL A 49 -6.41 5.50 2.88
N GLN A 50 -7.39 5.11 3.71
CA GLN A 50 -7.51 3.73 4.20
C GLN A 50 -7.71 2.71 3.08
N ALA A 51 -8.48 3.05 2.04
CA ALA A 51 -8.72 2.15 0.91
C ALA A 51 -7.42 1.92 0.10
N ALA A 52 -6.67 2.99 -0.17
CA ALA A 52 -5.37 2.91 -0.83
C ALA A 52 -4.36 2.11 -0.01
N LEU A 53 -4.29 2.33 1.31
CA LEU A 53 -3.41 1.58 2.22
C LEU A 53 -3.80 0.10 2.29
N ARG A 54 -5.09 -0.22 2.36
CA ARG A 54 -5.58 -1.60 2.34
C ARG A 54 -5.24 -2.32 1.03
N ALA A 55 -5.43 -1.64 -0.10
CA ALA A 55 -5.09 -2.18 -1.42
C ALA A 55 -3.57 -2.45 -1.53
N PHE A 56 -2.77 -1.52 -1.02
CA PHE A 56 -1.31 -1.67 -0.92
C PHE A 56 -0.93 -2.88 -0.07
N ASP A 57 -1.53 -3.03 1.11
CA ASP A 57 -1.31 -4.16 2.02
C ASP A 57 -1.59 -5.50 1.33
N ALA A 58 -2.72 -5.61 0.63
CA ALA A 58 -3.10 -6.81 -0.09
C ALA A 58 -2.13 -7.16 -1.24
N GLN A 59 -1.68 -6.16 -2.01
CA GLN A 59 -0.63 -6.39 -3.01
C GLN A 59 0.69 -6.78 -2.36
N TYR A 60 1.08 -6.14 -1.26
CA TYR A 60 2.33 -6.41 -0.57
C TYR A 60 2.40 -7.86 -0.07
N SER A 61 1.32 -8.35 0.55
CA SER A 61 1.20 -9.75 0.96
C SER A 61 1.27 -10.72 -0.23
N ARG A 62 0.68 -10.34 -1.37
CA ARG A 62 0.78 -11.12 -2.61
C ARG A 62 2.19 -11.13 -3.19
N SER A 63 2.91 -10.01 -3.19
CA SER A 63 4.30 -9.95 -3.66
C SER A 63 5.27 -10.69 -2.75
N LEU A 64 5.00 -10.74 -1.44
CA LEU A 64 5.76 -11.53 -0.47
C LEU A 64 5.50 -13.04 -0.59
N THR A 65 4.38 -13.42 -1.19
CA THR A 65 4.11 -14.80 -1.55
C THR A 65 4.57 -14.95 -3.00
N PRO A 66 5.85 -15.28 -3.27
CA PRO A 66 6.22 -15.62 -4.63
C PRO A 66 5.24 -16.70 -5.11
N PRO A 67 4.76 -16.66 -6.37
CA PRO A 67 4.11 -17.82 -6.93
C PRO A 67 5.12 -18.95 -6.78
N ALA A 68 4.89 -19.83 -5.81
CA ALA A 68 5.60 -21.08 -5.75
C ALA A 68 5.29 -21.73 -7.10
N ASP A 69 6.35 -21.93 -7.88
CA ASP A 69 6.33 -22.68 -9.13
C ASP A 69 5.75 -21.96 -10.35
N ARG A 70 6.66 -21.62 -11.27
CA ARG A 70 6.48 -21.98 -12.68
C ARG A 70 7.85 -22.37 -13.23
N ASP A 71 8.03 -23.69 -13.24
CA ASP A 71 8.94 -24.53 -14.04
C ASP A 71 9.50 -23.86 -15.32
#